data_AF-A0A2P7BK41-F1
#
_entry.id   AF-A0A2P7BK41-F1
#
_cell.length_a   1.000
_cell.length_b   1.000
_cell.length_c   1.000
_cell.angle_alpha   90.00
_cell.angle_beta   90.00
_cell.angle_gamma   90.00
#
_symmetry.space_group_name_H-M   'P 1'
#
loop_
_entity.id
_entity.type
_entity.pdbx_description
1 polymer ?
#
loop_
_entity_poly.entity_id
_entity_poly.type
_entity_poly.pdbx_seq_one_letter_code
_entity_poly.pdbx_strand_id
1 'polypeptide(L)'
;MQRAHNKASLLLDRCPKTDARCNELARVIMTMFESGIRDEDDLAAMAANRELNFLAVRGYFQKPFPFGHTEASLSEPRTEH
;
A
#
# COMPACT_ATOMS: atom_id res chain seq x y z
N MET A 1 -14.50 -10.35 -6.86
CA MET A 1 -14.77 -10.00 -5.44
C MET A 1 -14.17 -10.98 -4.44
N GLN A 2 -14.74 -12.18 -4.21
CA GLN A 2 -14.17 -13.15 -3.25
C GLN A 2 -12.71 -13.54 -3.59
N ARG A 3 -12.39 -13.68 -4.88
CA ARG A 3 -11.03 -13.93 -5.36
C ARG A 3 -10.05 -12.81 -5.01
N ALA A 4 -10.44 -11.55 -5.25
CA ALA A 4 -9.66 -10.38 -4.88
C ALA A 4 -9.46 -10.28 -3.36
N HIS A 5 -10.47 -10.65 -2.56
CA HIS A 5 -10.35 -10.70 -1.09
C HIS A 5 -9.36 -11.77 -0.61
N ASN A 6 -9.42 -12.97 -1.20
CA ASN A 6 -8.46 -14.03 -0.90
C ASN A 6 -7.03 -13.63 -1.31
N LYS A 7 -6.85 -13.01 -2.49
CA LYS A 7 -5.55 -12.50 -2.95
C LYS A 7 -5.02 -11.37 -2.06
N ALA A 8 -5.86 -10.41 -1.68
CA ALA A 8 -5.46 -9.33 -0.77
C ALA A 8 -5.06 -9.88 0.60
N SER A 9 -5.76 -10.89 1.11
CA SER A 9 -5.41 -11.56 2.37
C SER A 9 -4.06 -12.25 2.29
N LEU A 10 -3.77 -12.93 1.16
CA LEU A 10 -2.45 -13.52 0.89
C LEU A 10 -1.35 -12.45 0.82
N LEU A 11 -1.59 -11.31 0.15
CA LEU A 11 -0.64 -10.20 0.07
C LEU A 11 -0.34 -9.56 1.43
N LEU A 12 -1.30 -9.58 2.34
CA LEU A 12 -1.14 -9.10 3.71
C LEU A 12 -0.59 -10.16 4.67
N ASP A 13 -0.29 -11.37 4.17
CA ASP A 13 0.11 -12.55 4.94
C ASP A 13 -0.84 -12.86 6.11
N ARG A 14 -2.15 -12.64 5.88
CA ARG A 14 -3.22 -12.81 6.86
C ARG A 14 -4.19 -13.89 6.44
N CYS A 15 -4.79 -14.54 7.43
CA CYS A 15 -5.78 -15.58 7.17
C CYS A 15 -7.18 -14.95 7.02
N PRO A 16 -7.86 -15.14 5.87
CA PRO A 16 -9.16 -14.52 5.58
C PRO A 16 -10.31 -14.98 6.51
N LYS A 17 -10.07 -15.94 7.40
CA LYS A 17 -11.08 -16.52 8.30
C LYS A 17 -10.96 -16.06 9.76
N THR A 18 -9.77 -15.63 10.18
CA THR A 18 -9.47 -15.34 11.59
C THR A 18 -9.11 -13.88 11.84
N ASP A 19 -8.89 -13.09 10.79
CA ASP A 19 -8.53 -11.69 10.95
C ASP A 19 -9.77 -10.82 11.24
N ALA A 20 -9.72 -10.07 12.34
CA ALA A 20 -10.79 -9.16 12.76
C ALA A 20 -11.07 -8.04 11.73
N ARG A 21 -10.12 -7.75 10.83
CA ARG A 21 -10.19 -6.69 9.82
C ARG A 21 -10.60 -7.20 8.45
N CYS A 22 -10.92 -8.49 8.30
CA CYS A 22 -11.46 -9.03 7.04
C CYS A 22 -12.68 -8.26 6.52
N ASN A 23 -13.53 -7.79 7.43
CA ASN A 23 -14.69 -6.98 7.09
C ASN A 23 -14.31 -5.57 6.59
N GLU A 24 -13.25 -4.97 7.13
CA GLU A 24 -12.71 -3.69 6.62
C GLU A 24 -12.11 -3.89 5.23
N LEU A 25 -11.29 -4.94 5.06
CA LEU A 25 -10.69 -5.27 3.77
C LEU A 25 -11.75 -5.49 2.68
N ALA A 26 -12.81 -6.23 3.00
CA ALA A 26 -13.94 -6.44 2.09
C ALA A 26 -14.62 -5.14 1.67
N ARG A 27 -14.82 -4.20 2.61
CA ARG A 27 -15.39 -2.88 2.31
C ARG A 27 -14.48 -2.06 1.39
N VAL A 28 -13.18 -2.07 1.64
CA VAL A 28 -12.20 -1.37 0.79
C VAL A 28 -12.24 -1.91 -0.64
N ILE A 29 -12.28 -3.23 -0.79
CA ILE A 29 -12.38 -3.91 -2.09
C ILE A 29 -13.70 -3.52 -2.80
N MET A 30 -14.82 -3.46 -2.09
CA MET A 30 -16.11 -3.02 -2.64
C MET A 30 -16.05 -1.57 -3.14
N THR A 31 -15.52 -0.65 -2.35
CA THR A 31 -15.40 0.76 -2.74
C THR A 31 -14.50 0.93 -3.98
N MET A 32 -13.41 0.18 -4.09
CA MET A 32 -12.54 0.24 -5.26
C MET A 32 -13.23 -0.33 -6.51
N PHE A 33 -14.03 -1.38 -6.35
CA PHE A 33 -14.80 -1.95 -7.45
C PHE A 33 -15.88 -0.97 -7.94
N GLU A 34 -16.58 -0.31 -7.02
CA GLU A 34 -17.56 0.75 -7.33
C GLU A 34 -16.91 1.95 -8.03
N SER A 35 -15.65 2.25 -7.71
CA SER A 35 -14.86 3.30 -8.39
C SER A 35 -14.46 2.94 -9.83
N GLY A 36 -14.76 1.72 -10.31
CA GLY A 36 -14.52 1.29 -11.68
C GLY A 36 -13.32 0.35 -11.86
N ILE A 37 -12.60 -0.02 -10.80
CA ILE A 37 -11.51 -0.99 -10.88
C ILE A 37 -12.11 -2.40 -10.99
N ARG A 38 -11.90 -3.05 -12.14
CA ARG A 38 -12.48 -4.37 -12.43
C ARG A 38 -11.48 -5.52 -12.43
N ASP A 39 -10.19 -5.20 -12.52
CA ASP A 39 -9.14 -6.21 -12.50
C ASP A 39 -8.96 -6.75 -11.06
N GLU A 40 -8.96 -8.07 -10.92
CA GLU A 40 -8.92 -8.72 -9.60
C GLU A 40 -7.57 -8.56 -8.90
N ASP A 41 -6.47 -8.52 -9.66
CA ASP A 41 -5.10 -8.38 -9.15
C ASP A 41 -4.84 -6.95 -8.71
N ASP A 42 -5.22 -5.98 -9.54
CA ASP A 42 -5.12 -4.56 -9.21
C ASP A 42 -5.95 -4.21 -7.97
N LEU A 43 -7.18 -4.73 -7.91
CA LEU A 43 -8.08 -4.53 -6.78
C LEU A 43 -7.49 -5.09 -5.48
N ALA A 44 -6.88 -6.28 -5.54
CA ALA A 44 -6.25 -6.90 -4.39
C ALA A 44 -5.01 -6.13 -3.91
N ALA A 45 -4.13 -5.74 -4.82
CA ALA A 45 -2.91 -5.00 -4.51
C ALA A 45 -3.22 -3.61 -3.95
N MET A 46 -4.18 -2.88 -4.55
CA MET A 46 -4.59 -1.57 -4.05
C MET A 46 -5.28 -1.66 -2.69
N ALA A 47 -6.16 -2.64 -2.48
CA ALA A 47 -6.82 -2.83 -1.20
C ALA A 47 -5.82 -3.16 -0.08
N ALA A 48 -4.87 -4.07 -0.35
CA ALA A 48 -3.80 -4.41 0.59
C ALA A 48 -2.92 -3.20 0.92
N ASN A 49 -2.48 -2.45 -0.11
CA ASN A 49 -1.69 -1.24 0.09
C ASN A 49 -2.43 -0.15 0.87
N ARG A 50 -3.73 0.01 0.63
CA ARG A 50 -4.56 0.99 1.34
C ARG A 50 -4.71 0.64 2.82
N GLU A 51 -4.86 -0.65 3.14
CA GLU A 51 -4.92 -1.10 4.53
C GLU A 51 -3.56 -0.96 5.24
N LEU A 52 -2.45 -1.32 4.56
CA LEU A 52 -1.10 -1.11 5.08
C LEU A 52 -0.80 0.37 5.33
N ASN A 53 -1.21 1.26 4.42
CA ASN A 53 -1.03 2.69 4.61
C ASN A 53 -1.88 3.22 5.78
N PHE A 54 -3.11 2.72 5.96
CA PHE A 54 -3.95 3.10 7.10
C PHE A 54 -3.33 2.67 8.44
N LEU A 55 -2.68 1.50 8.47
CA LEU A 55 -1.88 1.02 9.61
C LEU A 55 -0.63 1.87 9.85
N ALA A 56 0.06 2.26 8.78
CA ALA A 56 1.24 3.10 8.86
C ALA A 56 0.93 4.52 9.35
N VAL A 57 -0.16 5.12 8.86
CA VAL A 57 -0.63 6.46 9.27
C VAL A 57 -1.14 6.48 10.71
N ARG A 58 -1.69 5.37 11.23
CA ARG A 58 -2.05 5.21 12.64
C ARG A 58 -0.86 4.96 13.58
N GLY A 59 0.38 4.99 13.08
CA GLY A 59 1.59 4.90 13.90
C GLY A 59 2.05 3.49 14.24
N TYR A 60 1.50 2.44 13.61
CA TYR A 60 1.97 1.06 13.78
C TYR A 60 3.13 0.68 12.85
N PHE A 61 3.48 1.54 11.88
CA PHE A 61 4.65 1.34 11.04
C PHE A 61 5.83 2.13 11.61
N GLN A 62 6.60 1.47 12.47
CA GLN A 62 7.94 1.94 12.85
C GLN A 62 8.82 1.83 11.61
N LYS A 63 8.97 2.94 10.86
CA LYS A 63 9.87 3.02 9.69
C LYS A 63 11.27 2.54 10.11
N PRO A 64 11.85 1.47 9.51
CA PRO A 64 13.23 1.09 9.81
C PRO A 64 14.25 1.90 9.01
N PHE A 65 13.83 2.60 7.95
CA PHE A 65 14.77 3.14 6.99
C PHE A 65 14.85 4.67 7.12
N PRO A 66 15.99 5.22 7.61
CA PRO A 66 16.25 6.63 7.46
C PRO A 66 16.42 6.87 5.96
N PHE A 67 15.50 7.64 5.38
CA PHE A 67 15.71 8.21 4.06
C PHE A 67 16.90 9.16 4.20
N GLY A 68 18.08 8.69 3.82
CA GLY A 68 19.23 9.56 3.57
C GLY A 68 18.76 10.63 2.59
N HIS A 69 18.86 11.88 3.01
CA HIS A 69 18.56 13.03 2.18
C HIS A 69 19.30 12.88 0.84
N THR A 70 18.53 12.78 -0.23
CA THR A 70 19.03 12.97 -1.58
C THR A 70 19.34 14.45 -1.74
N GLU A 71 20.58 14.86 -1.49
CA GLU A 71 21.09 16.13 -2.01
C GLU A 71 21.40 15.94 -3.50
N ALA A 72 20.40 16.24 -4.33
CA ALA A 72 20.61 16.52 -5.73
C ALA A 72 20.29 18.01 -5.97
N SER A 73 21.33 18.83 -5.97
CA SER A 73 21.36 20.21 -6.51
C SER A 73 22.78 20.75 -6.30
N LEU A 74 23.49 21.38 -7.21
CA LEU A 74 23.31 21.70 -8.62
C LEU A 74 24.69 22.24 -9.02
N SER A 75 25.25 21.76 -10.12
CA SER A 75 26.23 22.40 -11.01
C SER A 75 26.79 23.81 -10.65
N GLU A 76 28.12 23.93 -10.62
CA GLU A 76 28.84 25.09 -11.20
C GLU A 76 30.14 24.60 -11.87
N PRO A 77 30.39 24.93 -13.16
CA PRO A 77 31.72 24.90 -13.75
C PRO A 77 32.33 26.30 -13.63
N ARG A 78 33.52 26.44 -13.05
CA ARG A 78 34.27 27.69 -13.17
C ARG A 78 35.75 27.47 -13.40
N THR A 79 36.13 27.91 -14.59
CA THR A 79 37.42 27.98 -15.26
C THR A 79 38.40 28.93 -14.54
N GLU A 80 39.69 28.60 -14.66
CA GLU A 80 40.93 29.42 -14.67
C GLU A 80 40.97 30.80 -13.98
N HIS A 81 41.96 31.00 -13.10
CA HIS A 81 43.14 31.86 -13.35
C HIS A 81 44.23 31.70 -12.28
#